data_AF-A0A1S1Y2C3-F1
#
_entry.id   AF-A0A1S1Y2C3-F1
#
_cell.length_a   1.000
_cell.length_b   1.000
_cell.length_c   1.000
_cell.angle_alpha   90.00
_cell.angle_beta   90.00
_cell.angle_gamma   90.00
#
_symmetry.space_group_name_H-M   'P 1'
#
loop_
_entity.id
_entity.type
_entity.pdbx_description
1 polymer ?
#
loop_
_entity_poly.entity_id
_entity_poly.type
_entity_poly.pdbx_seq_one_letter_code
_entity_poly.pdbx_strand_id
1 'polypeptide(L)'
;MKKTLFLAIALMSGSVMAATDHYLLRDGNHVQHLKINTVGNDTNVTVDVDFEPNPDEAGKHACSALISGEAKVIAENELVLKKHIEGEARSCSVKVHLTPNGAKLEQSEECTYFAAGICKFASDGKELLKIK
;
A
#
# COMPACT_ATOMS: atom_id res chain seq x y z
N MET A 1 -45.73 -33.41 32.72
CA MET A 1 -45.35 -32.04 32.30
C MET A 1 -44.14 -32.17 31.38
N LYS A 2 -44.32 -31.94 30.07
CA LYS A 2 -43.26 -32.09 29.06
C LYS A 2 -42.30 -30.91 29.17
N LYS A 3 -41.04 -31.16 29.52
CA LYS A 3 -39.97 -30.16 29.56
C LYS A 3 -39.29 -30.15 28.19
N THR A 4 -39.60 -29.16 27.36
CA THR A 4 -38.88 -28.89 26.12
C THR A 4 -37.81 -27.85 26.43
N LEU A 5 -36.55 -28.30 26.45
CA LEU A 5 -35.37 -27.45 26.55
C LEU A 5 -35.09 -26.89 25.15
N PHE A 6 -35.30 -25.58 24.95
CA PHE A 6 -34.86 -24.90 23.74
C PHE A 6 -33.37 -24.58 23.87
N LEU A 7 -32.55 -25.28 23.08
CA LEU A 7 -31.13 -24.99 22.92
C LEU A 7 -30.99 -23.94 21.80
N ALA A 8 -30.79 -22.67 22.15
CA ALA A 8 -30.48 -21.62 21.19
C ALA A 8 -28.97 -21.64 20.90
N ILE A 9 -28.58 -22.23 19.78
CA ILE A 9 -27.21 -22.10 19.23
C ILE A 9 -27.18 -20.74 18.54
N ALA A 10 -26.67 -19.72 19.23
CA ALA A 10 -26.32 -18.46 18.59
C ALA A 10 -25.14 -18.73 17.65
N LEU A 11 -25.40 -18.76 16.34
CA LEU A 11 -24.35 -18.62 15.34
C LEU A 11 -23.74 -17.22 15.53
N MET A 12 -22.57 -17.17 16.17
CA MET A 12 -21.66 -16.04 16.06
C MET A 12 -21.14 -16.03 14.62
N SER A 13 -21.90 -15.45 13.70
CA SER A 13 -21.41 -15.06 12.38
C SER A 13 -20.33 -14.00 12.59
N GLY A 14 -19.08 -14.44 12.64
CA GLY A 14 -17.91 -13.57 12.73
C GLY A 14 -17.96 -12.56 11.60
N SER A 15 -18.12 -11.28 11.96
CA SER A 15 -18.09 -10.19 11.00
C SER A 15 -16.67 -10.16 10.41
N VAL A 16 -16.52 -10.51 9.13
CA VAL A 16 -15.27 -10.27 8.41
C VAL A 16 -15.11 -8.76 8.33
N MET A 17 -14.18 -8.23 9.12
CA MET A 17 -13.83 -6.81 9.07
C MET A 17 -13.14 -6.54 7.73
N ALA A 18 -13.67 -5.57 7.00
CA ALA A 18 -13.08 -5.05 5.78
C ALA A 18 -12.79 -3.56 6.01
N ALA A 19 -11.57 -3.13 5.74
CA ALA A 19 -11.15 -1.74 5.84
C ALA A 19 -10.35 -1.37 4.59
N THR A 20 -10.59 -0.17 4.07
CA THR A 20 -9.83 0.37 2.95
C THR A 20 -9.40 1.79 3.28
N ASP A 21 -8.10 2.01 3.27
CA ASP A 21 -7.48 3.31 3.50
C ASP A 21 -6.78 3.79 2.23
N HIS A 22 -6.89 5.10 1.98
CA HIS A 22 -6.23 5.77 0.87
C HIS A 22 -5.33 6.88 1.41
N TYR A 23 -4.14 7.00 0.86
CA TYR A 23 -3.14 8.00 1.24
C TYR A 23 -2.57 8.66 -0.02
N LEU A 24 -2.45 9.97 -0.03
CA LEU A 24 -2.04 10.72 -1.21
C LEU A 24 -0.94 11.72 -0.88
N LEU A 25 0.11 11.73 -1.71
CA LEU A 25 1.10 12.79 -1.77
C LEU A 25 1.00 13.47 -3.12
N ARG A 26 0.95 14.81 -3.10
CA ARG A 26 1.16 15.65 -4.27
C ARG A 26 2.37 16.52 -4.01
N ASP A 27 3.34 16.47 -4.91
CA ASP A 27 4.60 17.20 -4.82
C ASP A 27 4.90 17.83 -6.17
N GLY A 28 4.45 19.08 -6.35
CA GLY A 28 4.40 19.70 -7.66
C GLY A 28 3.57 18.88 -8.64
N ASN A 29 4.21 18.44 -9.72
CA ASN A 29 3.64 17.64 -10.79
C ASN A 29 3.68 16.12 -10.51
N HIS A 30 4.18 15.70 -9.35
CA HIS A 30 4.23 14.31 -8.93
C HIS A 30 3.01 13.95 -8.08
N VAL A 31 2.28 12.91 -8.50
CA VAL A 31 1.18 12.33 -7.73
C VAL A 31 1.54 10.92 -7.31
N GLN A 32 1.45 10.65 -6.02
CA GLN A 32 1.66 9.33 -5.46
C GLN A 32 0.47 8.93 -4.61
N HIS A 33 -0.10 7.75 -4.90
CA HIS A 33 -1.21 7.18 -4.17
C HIS A 33 -0.81 5.83 -3.54
N LEU A 34 -1.22 5.65 -2.29
CA LEU A 34 -1.13 4.40 -1.56
C LEU A 34 -2.55 3.99 -1.18
N LYS A 35 -2.88 2.73 -1.44
CA LYS A 35 -4.10 2.08 -0.99
C LYS A 35 -3.75 0.87 -0.13
N ILE A 36 -4.36 0.78 1.04
CA ILE A 36 -4.26 -0.37 1.94
C ILE A 36 -5.65 -0.95 2.08
N ASN A 37 -5.82 -2.22 1.73
CA ASN A 37 -7.07 -2.95 1.90
C ASN A 37 -6.84 -4.14 2.83
N THR A 38 -7.58 -4.21 3.93
CA THR A 38 -7.54 -5.32 4.87
C THR A 38 -8.87 -6.04 4.85
N VAL A 39 -8.86 -7.35 4.61
CA VAL A 39 -10.04 -8.22 4.66
C VAL A 39 -9.72 -9.42 5.53
N GLY A 40 -10.34 -9.52 6.70
CA GLY A 40 -9.95 -10.52 7.68
C GLY A 40 -8.50 -10.31 8.13
N ASN A 41 -7.63 -11.29 7.85
CA ASN A 41 -6.20 -11.22 8.18
C ASN A 41 -5.33 -10.83 6.96
N ASP A 42 -5.92 -10.70 5.78
CA ASP A 42 -5.18 -10.44 4.55
C ASP A 42 -5.07 -8.93 4.36
N THR A 43 -3.84 -8.42 4.24
CA THR A 43 -3.58 -7.01 3.94
C THR A 43 -2.99 -6.91 2.55
N ASN A 44 -3.68 -6.21 1.65
CA ASN A 44 -3.21 -5.92 0.31
C ASN A 44 -2.82 -4.44 0.20
N VAL A 45 -1.64 -4.20 -0.36
CA VAL A 45 -1.12 -2.85 -0.62
C VAL A 45 -1.08 -2.63 -2.13
N THR A 46 -1.49 -1.44 -2.55
CA THR A 46 -1.23 -0.92 -3.89
C THR A 46 -0.56 0.42 -3.74
N VAL A 47 0.54 0.62 -4.47
CA VAL A 47 1.18 1.93 -4.62
C VAL A 47 1.20 2.23 -6.10
N ASP A 48 0.69 3.40 -6.47
CA ASP A 48 0.75 3.92 -7.81
C ASP A 48 1.30 5.34 -7.81
N VAL A 49 2.04 5.64 -8.87
CA VAL A 49 2.64 6.94 -9.09
C VAL A 49 2.35 7.39 -10.50
N ASP A 50 2.10 8.69 -10.63
CA ASP A 50 1.91 9.37 -11.90
C ASP A 50 2.64 10.71 -11.84
N PHE A 51 3.83 10.73 -12.44
CA PHE A 51 4.81 11.80 -12.30
C PHE A 51 5.01 12.47 -13.65
N GLU A 52 4.62 13.74 -13.70
CA GLU A 52 5.02 14.67 -14.75
C GLU A 52 6.27 15.44 -14.29
N PRO A 53 7.26 15.72 -15.17
CA PRO A 53 8.47 16.42 -14.76
C PRO A 53 8.17 17.76 -14.10
N ASN A 54 8.80 18.02 -12.96
CA ASN A 54 8.86 19.36 -12.38
C ASN A 54 9.85 20.25 -13.15
N PRO A 55 9.83 21.58 -12.95
CA PRO A 55 10.74 22.49 -13.66
C PRO A 55 12.23 22.17 -13.48
N ASP A 56 12.62 21.61 -12.35
CA ASP A 56 13.99 21.16 -12.04
C ASP A 56 14.36 19.80 -12.66
N GLU A 57 13.39 19.09 -13.22
CA GLU A 57 13.54 17.81 -13.92
C GLU A 57 13.49 18.01 -15.45
N ALA A 58 13.95 19.17 -15.92
CA ALA A 58 13.94 19.54 -17.33
C ALA A 58 14.61 18.46 -18.21
N GLY A 59 13.90 18.04 -19.26
CA GLY A 59 14.35 17.01 -20.20
C GLY A 59 14.09 15.57 -19.74
N LYS A 60 13.49 15.36 -18.57
CA LYS A 60 12.91 14.07 -18.18
C LYS A 60 11.54 13.86 -18.85
N HIS A 61 11.08 12.63 -18.86
CA HIS A 61 9.79 12.25 -19.43
C HIS A 61 8.82 11.87 -18.32
N ALA A 62 7.54 12.13 -18.56
CA ALA A 62 6.46 11.63 -17.74
C ALA A 62 6.53 10.11 -17.58
N CYS A 63 6.11 9.62 -16.43
CA CYS A 63 6.03 8.20 -16.17
C CYS A 63 4.89 7.89 -15.22
N SER A 64 4.39 6.67 -15.32
CA SER A 64 3.47 6.11 -14.34
C SER A 64 3.91 4.69 -14.02
N ALA A 65 3.77 4.29 -12.76
CA ALA A 65 4.13 2.95 -12.31
C ALA A 65 3.17 2.49 -11.22
N LEU A 66 2.94 1.18 -11.14
CA LEU A 66 2.09 0.56 -10.14
C LEU A 66 2.73 -0.71 -9.60
N ILE A 67 2.67 -0.88 -8.29
CA ILE A 67 3.03 -2.12 -7.62
C ILE A 67 1.92 -2.51 -6.65
N SER A 68 1.56 -3.79 -6.67
CA SER A 68 0.50 -4.32 -5.82
C SER A 68 0.74 -5.76 -5.41
N GLY A 69 0.20 -6.10 -4.25
CA GLY A 69 0.18 -7.46 -3.74
C GLY A 69 -0.15 -7.52 -2.25
N GLU A 70 -0.10 -8.74 -1.73
CA GLU A 70 -0.20 -8.98 -0.29
C GLU A 70 1.01 -8.38 0.42
N ALA A 71 0.74 -7.64 1.50
CA ALA A 71 1.74 -7.05 2.37
C ALA A 71 1.76 -7.75 3.72
N LYS A 72 2.95 -7.95 4.25
CA LYS A 72 3.15 -8.51 5.59
C LYS A 72 3.10 -7.38 6.61
N VAL A 73 2.26 -7.52 7.63
CA VAL A 73 2.28 -6.66 8.82
C VAL A 73 3.47 -7.10 9.67
N ILE A 74 4.46 -6.22 9.85
CA ILE A 74 5.68 -6.53 10.63
C ILE A 74 5.68 -5.84 11.99
N ALA A 75 4.93 -4.75 12.13
CA ALA A 75 4.62 -4.08 13.38
C ALA A 75 3.25 -3.38 13.25
N GLU A 76 2.74 -2.83 14.36
CA GLU A 76 1.45 -2.13 14.40
C GLU A 76 1.31 -1.05 13.32
N ASN A 77 2.40 -0.33 13.02
CA ASN A 77 2.44 0.77 12.06
C ASN A 77 3.38 0.49 10.89
N GLU A 78 3.70 -0.77 10.60
CA GLU A 78 4.66 -1.09 9.54
C GLU A 78 4.21 -2.30 8.71
N LEU A 79 4.11 -2.07 7.39
CA LEU A 79 3.76 -3.07 6.40
C LEU A 79 4.90 -3.22 5.39
N VAL A 80 5.10 -4.43 4.87
CA VAL A 80 6.06 -4.67 3.79
C VAL A 80 5.39 -5.40 2.64
N LEU A 81 5.31 -4.72 1.50
CA LEU A 81 4.98 -5.32 0.21
C LEU A 81 6.26 -5.85 -0.44
N LYS A 82 6.27 -7.10 -0.90
CA LYS A 82 7.35 -7.65 -1.71
C LYS A 82 6.80 -8.17 -3.03
N LYS A 83 7.33 -7.67 -4.14
CA LYS A 83 6.98 -8.12 -5.49
C LYS A 83 8.21 -8.75 -6.13
N HIS A 84 8.07 -10.01 -6.51
CA HIS A 84 9.10 -10.72 -7.26
C HIS A 84 9.24 -10.12 -8.67
N ILE A 85 10.49 -10.01 -9.13
CA ILE A 85 10.80 -9.60 -10.50
C ILE A 85 10.83 -10.88 -11.36
N GLU A 86 10.01 -10.91 -12.41
CA GLU A 86 9.92 -12.09 -13.27
C GLU A 86 11.28 -12.38 -13.93
N GLY A 87 11.73 -13.64 -13.82
CA GLY A 87 13.00 -14.09 -14.40
C GLY A 87 14.25 -13.74 -13.59
N GLU A 88 14.11 -13.09 -12.43
CA GLU A 88 15.24 -12.63 -11.60
C GLU A 88 15.15 -13.21 -10.18
N ALA A 89 16.27 -13.50 -9.53
CA ALA A 89 16.28 -13.94 -8.12
C ALA A 89 16.02 -12.79 -7.11
N ARG A 90 15.60 -11.62 -7.61
CA ARG A 90 15.45 -10.37 -6.87
C ARG A 90 13.98 -10.01 -6.72
N SER A 91 13.70 -9.14 -5.75
CA SER A 91 12.34 -8.63 -5.48
C SER A 91 12.41 -7.15 -5.16
N CYS A 92 11.48 -6.38 -5.69
CA CYS A 92 11.19 -5.04 -5.18
C CYS A 92 10.49 -5.17 -3.83
N SER A 93 10.96 -4.42 -2.83
CA SER A 93 10.24 -4.26 -1.57
C SER A 93 9.85 -2.82 -1.34
N VAL A 94 8.59 -2.59 -0.96
CA VAL A 94 8.09 -1.29 -0.49
C VAL A 94 7.70 -1.45 0.97
N LYS A 95 8.33 -0.68 1.85
CA LYS A 95 7.95 -0.57 3.25
C LYS A 95 7.02 0.62 3.42
N VAL A 96 5.93 0.41 4.13
CA VAL A 96 4.94 1.44 4.46
C VAL A 96 5.00 1.67 5.97
N HIS A 97 5.38 2.88 6.35
CA HIS A 97 5.37 3.35 7.73
C HIS A 97 4.12 4.19 7.94
N LEU A 98 3.15 3.65 8.68
CA LEU A 98 1.93 4.35 9.04
C LEU A 98 2.22 5.37 10.15
N THR A 99 1.57 6.52 10.03
CA THR A 99 1.57 7.57 11.06
C THR A 99 0.11 7.85 11.45
N PRO A 100 -0.13 8.63 12.52
CA PRO A 100 -1.50 8.97 12.90
C PRO A 100 -2.32 9.66 11.79
N ASN A 101 -1.64 10.35 10.86
CA ASN A 101 -2.28 11.17 9.83
C ASN A 101 -2.00 10.71 8.39
N GLY A 102 -1.11 9.72 8.21
CA GLY A 102 -0.59 9.44 6.89
C GLY A 102 0.28 8.18 6.81
N ALA A 103 1.11 8.14 5.78
CA ALA A 103 2.08 7.10 5.55
C ALA A 103 3.36 7.65 4.92
N LYS A 104 4.49 6.99 5.19
CA LYS A 104 5.76 7.22 4.49
C LYS A 104 6.21 5.92 3.86
N LEU A 105 6.78 6.01 2.66
CA LEU A 105 7.20 4.87 1.87
C LEU A 105 8.71 4.89 1.66
N GLU A 106 9.33 3.73 1.91
CA GLU A 106 10.69 3.39 1.49
C GLU A 106 10.64 2.28 0.45
N GLN A 107 11.56 2.28 -0.51
CA GLN A 107 11.67 1.23 -1.52
C GLN A 107 13.08 0.65 -1.57
N SER A 108 13.22 -0.58 -2.04
CA SER A 108 14.52 -1.15 -2.39
C SER A 108 14.96 -0.71 -3.80
N GLU A 109 16.26 -0.84 -4.09
CA GLU A 109 16.83 -0.46 -5.38
C GLU A 109 16.21 -1.26 -6.55
N GLU A 110 15.84 -2.51 -6.29
CA GLU A 110 15.16 -3.41 -7.23
C GLU A 110 13.84 -2.87 -7.77
N CYS A 111 13.22 -1.91 -7.07
CA CYS A 111 11.99 -1.30 -7.54
C CYS A 111 12.15 -0.49 -8.84
N THR A 112 13.39 -0.21 -9.25
CA THR A 112 13.72 0.35 -10.57
C THR A 112 13.29 -0.53 -11.74
N TYR A 113 13.05 -1.83 -11.51
CA TYR A 113 12.47 -2.73 -12.52
C TYR A 113 10.98 -2.46 -12.78
N PHE A 114 10.28 -1.80 -11.85
CA PHE A 114 8.85 -1.48 -11.95
C PHE A 114 8.58 0.01 -12.14
N ALA A 115 9.42 0.87 -11.58
CA ALA A 115 9.33 2.32 -11.66
C ALA A 115 10.66 2.90 -12.15
N ALA A 116 10.69 3.45 -13.37
CA ALA A 116 11.89 3.94 -14.02
C ALA A 116 11.83 5.46 -14.30
N GLY A 117 12.97 6.05 -14.64
CA GLY A 117 13.06 7.48 -14.91
C GLY A 117 12.91 8.30 -13.62
N ILE A 118 11.94 9.20 -13.60
CA ILE A 118 11.62 10.01 -12.40
C ILE A 118 10.67 9.28 -11.43
N CYS A 119 10.04 8.19 -11.86
CA CYS A 119 9.11 7.43 -11.03
C CYS A 119 9.82 6.63 -9.95
N LYS A 120 9.24 6.65 -8.75
CA LYS A 120 9.64 5.83 -7.61
C LYS A 120 8.47 5.72 -6.65
N PHE A 121 8.36 4.59 -5.97
CA PHE A 121 7.42 4.35 -4.89
C PHE A 121 7.90 4.92 -3.55
N ALA A 122 9.18 5.27 -3.40
CA ALA A 122 9.65 5.97 -2.22
C ALA A 122 9.10 7.40 -2.16
N SER A 123 8.70 7.81 -0.96
CA SER A 123 8.12 9.14 -0.68
C SER A 123 9.17 10.22 -0.34
N ASP A 124 10.46 9.88 -0.38
CA ASP A 124 11.58 10.74 0.06
C ASP A 124 11.38 11.37 1.46
N GLY A 125 10.73 10.64 2.37
CA GLY A 125 10.44 11.10 3.72
C GLY A 125 9.26 12.08 3.83
N LYS A 126 8.64 12.47 2.70
CA LYS A 126 7.38 13.21 2.65
C LYS A 126 6.23 12.29 3.05
N GLU A 127 5.20 12.86 3.65
CA GLU A 127 4.06 12.10 4.16
C GLU A 127 2.93 12.09 3.14
N LEU A 128 2.46 10.90 2.77
CA LEU A 128 1.20 10.70 2.06
C LEU A 128 0.08 10.88 3.09
N LEU A 129 -0.78 11.88 2.89
CA LEU A 129 -1.87 12.17 3.82
C LEU A 129 -3.04 11.22 3.60
N LYS A 130 -3.63 10.72 4.69
CA LYS A 130 -4.83 9.89 4.62
C LYS A 130 -5.99 10.71 4.06
N ILE A 131 -6.67 10.20 3.04
CA ILE A 131 -7.86 10.80 2.43
C ILE A 131 -9.10 9.93 2.70
N LYS A 132 -10.24 10.60 2.87
CA LYS A 132 -11.54 9.98 3.16
C LYS A 132 -12.36 9.80 1.89
#